data_AF-V4JH72-F1
#
_entry.id   AF-V4JH72-F1
#
_cell.length_a   1.000
_cell.length_b   1.000
_cell.length_c   1.000
_cell.angle_alpha   90.00
_cell.angle_beta   90.00
_cell.angle_gamma   90.00
#
_symmetry.space_group_name_H-M   'P 1'
#
loop_
_entity.id
_entity.type
_entity.pdbx_description
1 polymer ?
#
loop_
_entity_poly.entity_id
_entity_poly.type
_entity_poly.pdbx_seq_one_letter_code
_entity_poly.pdbx_strand_id
1 'polypeptide(L)' 'MLELLHLYRCIVTIDATGCQVKIAEQIIAQGGDYVLAL' A
#
# COMPACT_ATOMS: atom_id res chain seq x y z
N MET A 1 -3.61 -7.84 7.80
CA MET A 1 -3.08 -6.90 8.82
C MET A 1 -2.83 -5.49 8.28
N LEU A 2 -3.43 -5.10 7.14
CA LEU A 2 -3.40 -3.70 6.67
C LEU A 2 -4.63 -2.89 7.11
N GLU A 3 -5.71 -3.57 7.48
CA GLU A 3 -7.03 -3.00 7.80
C GLU A 3 -7.07 -2.17 9.08
N LEU A 4 -6.03 -2.28 9.92
CA LEU A 4 -5.92 -1.57 11.20
C LEU A 4 -5.05 -0.30 11.11
N LEU A 5 -4.47 -0.01 9.93
CA LEU A 5 -3.59 1.13 9.72
C LEU A 5 -4.40 2.31 9.17
N HIS A 6 -4.19 3.50 9.73
CA HIS A 6 -4.79 4.72 9.20
C HIS A 6 -3.88 5.28 8.10
N LEU A 7 -4.25 5.05 6.83
CA LEU A 7 -3.42 5.35 5.66
C LEU A 7 -3.68 6.72 5.02
N TYR A 8 -4.45 7.59 5.68
CA TYR A 8 -4.83 8.89 5.13
C TYR A 8 -3.61 9.81 4.94
N ARG A 9 -3.32 10.19 3.69
CA ARG A 9 -2.16 11.03 3.29
C ARG A 9 -0.80 10.46 3.70
N CYS A 10 -0.68 9.14 3.73
CA CYS A 10 0.58 8.45 3.99
C CYS A 10 1.14 7.86 2.69
N ILE A 11 2.46 7.90 2.53
CA ILE A 11 3.18 7.20 1.46
C ILE A 11 3.58 5.83 1.99
N VAL A 12 3.12 4.77 1.33
CA VAL A 12 3.45 3.40 1.70
C VAL A 12 4.40 2.80 0.67
N THR A 13 5.56 2.35 1.13
CA THR A 13 6.58 1.67 0.32
C THR A 13 6.71 0.22 0.78
N ILE A 14 6.62 -0.73 -0.15
CA ILE A 14 6.76 -2.16 0.14
C ILE A 14 7.88 -2.72 -0.74
N ASP A 15 8.76 -3.53 -0.15
CA ASP A 15 9.81 -4.26 -0.88
C ASP A 15 9.16 -5.32 -1.78
N ALA A 16 9.30 -5.14 -3.10
CA ALA A 16 8.56 -5.86 -4.11
C ALA A 16 9.21 -7.20 -4.50
N THR A 17 9.59 -8.03 -3.54
CA THR A 17 9.89 -9.45 -3.83
C THR A 17 8.57 -10.24 -3.92
N GLY A 18 7.83 -10.01 -5.01
CA GLY A 18 6.51 -10.58 -5.26
C GLY A 18 5.44 -9.50 -5.28
N CYS A 19 4.98 -9.17 -6.49
CA CYS A 19 4.00 -8.12 -6.76
C CYS A 19 2.66 -8.39 -6.04
N GLN A 20 2.49 -7.87 -4.82
CA GLN A 20 1.27 -8.03 -4.01
C GLN A 20 0.23 -6.98 -4.44
N VAL A 21 -0.32 -7.15 -5.64
CA VAL A 21 -1.36 -6.29 -6.25
C VAL A 21 -2.52 -6.03 -5.29
N LYS A 22 -2.95 -7.05 -4.52
CA LYS A 22 -4.03 -6.95 -3.53
C LYS A 22 -3.74 -5.95 -2.41
N ILE A 23 -2.47 -5.77 -2.03
CA ILE A 23 -2.07 -4.81 -0.99
C ILE A 23 -2.09 -3.39 -1.57
N ALA A 24 -1.61 -3.20 -2.79
CA ALA A 24 -1.68 -1.91 -3.47
C ALA A 24 -3.14 -1.44 -3.64
N GLU A 25 -4.04 -2.35 -4.06
CA GLU A 25 -5.48 -2.08 -4.14
C GLU A 25 -6.06 -1.67 -2.79
N GLN A 26 -5.66 -2.36 -1.72
CA GLN A 26 -6.11 -2.06 -0.37
C GLN A 26 -5.62 -0.70 0.15
N ILE A 27 -4.39 -0.28 -0.21
CA ILE A 27 -3.81 1.02 0.16
C ILE A 27 -4.55 2.15 -0.57
N ILE A 28 -4.79 2.00 -1.88
CA ILE A 28 -5.52 2.97 -2.69
C ILE A 28 -6.97 3.10 -2.17
N ALA A 29 -7.63 1.99 -1.86
CA ALA A 29 -8.99 1.99 -1.32
C ALA A 29 -9.11 2.71 0.02
N GLN A 30 -8.03 2.74 0.81
CA GLN A 30 -7.95 3.47 2.09
C GLN A 30 -7.48 4.92 1.94
N GLY A 31 -7.27 5.40 0.70
CA GLY A 31 -6.86 6.77 0.41
C GLY A 31 -5.36 7.05 0.61
N GLY A 32 -4.53 6.01 0.58
CA GLY A 32 -3.07 6.11 0.63
C GLY A 32 -2.44 6.06 -0.77
N ASP A 33 -1.23 6.61 -0.88
CA ASP A 33 -0.44 6.56 -2.11
C ASP A 33 0.54 5.37 -2.06
N TYR A 34 0.52 4.54 -3.11
CA TYR A 34 1.38 3.35 -3.25
C TYR A 34 2.46 3.58 -4.31
N VAL A 35 3.73 3.54 -3.90
CA VAL A 35 4.88 3.67 -4.80
C VAL A 35 5.64 2.35 -4.85
N LEU A 36 5.71 1.75 -6.04
CA LEU A 36 6.53 0.58 -6.30
C LEU A 36 7.97 1.04 -6.57
N ALA A 37 8.87 0.78 -5.61
CA ALA A 37 10.30 0.87 -5.86
C ALA A 37 10.75 -0.45 -6.50
N LEU A 38 11.30 -0.37 -7.72
CA LEU A 38 11.92 -1.48 -8.44
C LEU A 38 13.38 -1.64 -8.02
#